data_AF-A0A2V8C3Z7-F1
#
_entry.id   AF-A0A2V8C3Z7-F1
#
_cell.length_a   1.000
_cell.length_b   1.000
_cell.length_c   1.000
_cell.angle_alpha   90.00
_cell.angle_beta   90.00
_cell.angle_gamma   90.00
#
_symmetry.space_group_name_H-M   'P 1'
#
loop_
_entity.id
_entity.type
_entity.pdbx_description
1 polymer ?
#
loop_
_entity_poly.entity_id
_entity_poly.type
_entity_poly.pdbx_seq_one_letter_code
_entity_poly.pdbx_strand_id
1 'polypeptide(L)'
;MPARNAPSSVAGKASARGGGAPRESKKGQRDMTFFTWLATLVLTAAQVPATQQPQRFDYQVRADFFAGVAGDEARMNEAMDLCERTLAENPKHAEAMVWHGAGAFVRAGQAFQKGDMAAGGQLFGRAMKEMNDAVALAPDNPGVLIPRAAVLFEGTRAMPPDTARPLVESAVANYEHVLDIQAPIWPTLGDHARGELLFGLAEGSARLGRLDKARRYFERLIKDAPTSGQAPKAEQWISTGTLPKSNGTSCVGCHK
;
A
#
# COMPACT_ATOMS: atom_id res chain seq x y z
N MET A 1 11.94 -44.41 18.15
CA MET A 1 11.23 -45.71 18.27
C MET A 1 12.21 -46.72 18.85
N PRO A 2 11.82 -47.70 19.70
CA PRO A 2 10.47 -48.15 20.10
C PRO A 2 10.25 -48.10 21.66
N ALA A 3 9.02 -47.91 22.17
CA ALA A 3 8.05 -48.92 22.63
C ALA A 3 8.49 -49.64 23.93
N ARG A 4 7.66 -50.07 24.89
CA ARG A 4 6.22 -50.09 25.19
C ARG A 4 6.14 -50.86 26.53
N ASN A 5 5.13 -50.61 27.38
CA ASN A 5 4.19 -51.62 27.91
C ASN A 5 3.52 -51.18 29.23
N ALA A 6 2.19 -51.06 29.16
CA ALA A 6 1.25 -51.19 30.28
C ALA A 6 1.00 -52.70 30.58
N PRO A 7 0.30 -53.06 31.68
CA PRO A 7 -1.18 -53.29 31.67
C PRO A 7 -1.84 -52.95 33.04
N SER A 8 -3.12 -53.19 33.38
CA SER A 8 -4.46 -53.18 32.75
C SER A 8 -5.48 -53.56 33.85
N SER A 9 -6.63 -52.86 33.90
CA SER A 9 -7.99 -53.22 34.42
C SER A 9 -8.19 -53.68 35.90
N VAL A 10 -9.31 -53.44 36.59
CA VAL A 10 -10.65 -54.09 36.49
C VAL A 10 -11.74 -53.25 37.20
N ALA A 11 -13.00 -53.43 36.78
CA ALA A 11 -14.24 -52.75 37.19
C ALA A 11 -15.11 -53.49 38.24
N GLY A 12 -16.15 -52.81 38.77
CA GLY A 12 -17.37 -53.39 39.40
C GLY A 12 -18.04 -52.43 40.43
N LYS A 13 -19.18 -51.77 40.16
CA LYS A 13 -20.62 -52.14 40.41
C LYS A 13 -20.96 -52.46 41.90
N ALA A 14 -22.08 -52.13 42.54
CA ALA A 14 -23.31 -51.32 42.32
C ALA A 14 -24.24 -51.43 43.59
N SER A 15 -25.38 -50.72 43.59
CA SER A 15 -26.66 -50.94 44.34
C SER A 15 -26.84 -50.19 45.70
N ALA A 16 -28.01 -49.70 46.15
CA ALA A 16 -29.41 -49.93 45.77
C ALA A 16 -30.43 -48.90 46.36
N ARG A 17 -31.53 -48.68 45.61
CA ARG A 17 -32.99 -48.71 45.96
C ARG A 17 -33.71 -47.69 46.89
N GLY A 18 -34.90 -47.29 46.38
CA GLY A 18 -36.19 -47.14 47.08
C GLY A 18 -36.82 -45.75 46.91
N GLY A 19 -38.02 -45.49 46.36
CA GLY A 19 -39.19 -46.30 46.01
C GLY A 19 -40.45 -45.73 46.72
N GLY A 20 -41.47 -45.28 45.97
CA GLY A 20 -42.85 -45.17 46.49
C GLY A 20 -43.65 -43.87 46.22
N ALA A 21 -44.50 -43.89 45.19
CA ALA A 21 -45.83 -43.25 45.18
C ALA A 21 -46.89 -44.32 45.60
N PRO A 22 -48.24 -44.14 45.60
CA PRO A 22 -49.08 -42.97 45.28
C PRO A 22 -50.32 -42.79 46.22
N ARG A 23 -51.21 -41.81 45.95
CA ARG A 23 -52.69 -42.02 45.92
C ARG A 23 -53.46 -40.82 45.35
N GLU A 24 -54.25 -41.12 44.32
CA GLU A 24 -55.29 -40.28 43.72
C GLU A 24 -56.49 -40.05 44.66
N SER A 25 -57.18 -38.92 44.50
CA SER A 25 -58.65 -38.89 44.62
C SER A 25 -59.25 -37.90 43.61
N LYS A 26 -60.31 -38.34 42.92
CA LYS A 26 -61.03 -37.67 41.82
C LYS A 26 -62.20 -36.84 42.33
N LYS A 27 -62.44 -35.68 41.67
CA LYS A 27 -63.72 -35.01 41.31
C LYS A 27 -63.44 -33.50 41.26
N GLY A 28 -63.83 -32.71 40.28
CA GLY A 28 -64.63 -32.87 39.07
C GLY A 28 -64.90 -31.47 38.49
N GLN A 29 -65.47 -31.46 37.28
CA GLN A 29 -66.13 -30.34 36.60
C GLN A 29 -65.32 -29.23 35.90
N ARG A 30 -65.56 -29.23 34.57
CA ARG A 30 -65.94 -28.09 33.70
C ARG A 30 -64.84 -27.27 33.04
N ASP A 31 -64.69 -27.58 31.75
CA ASP A 31 -64.74 -26.66 30.60
C ASP A 31 -64.00 -25.31 30.72
N MET A 32 -62.89 -25.16 29.98
CA MET A 32 -62.79 -24.19 28.88
C MET A 32 -61.44 -24.37 28.15
N THR A 33 -61.52 -24.59 26.84
CA THR A 33 -60.41 -24.61 25.88
C THR A 33 -59.62 -23.29 25.86
N PHE A 34 -58.29 -23.35 26.04
CA PHE A 34 -57.35 -22.34 25.57
C PHE A 34 -56.09 -23.05 25.03
N PHE A 35 -55.95 -23.08 23.71
CA PHE A 35 -54.73 -23.50 23.02
C PHE A 35 -53.67 -22.39 23.14
N THR A 36 -52.66 -22.59 23.98
CA THR A 36 -51.49 -21.70 24.09
C THR A 36 -50.39 -22.19 23.13
N TRP A 37 -50.14 -21.43 22.06
CA TRP A 37 -48.98 -21.62 21.19
C TRP A 37 -47.72 -21.02 21.86
N LEU A 38 -46.70 -21.84 22.09
CA LEU A 38 -45.35 -21.43 22.47
C LEU A 38 -44.52 -21.16 21.20
N ALA A 39 -44.20 -19.91 20.92
CA ALA A 39 -43.26 -19.53 19.87
C ALA A 39 -41.86 -19.35 20.47
N THR A 40 -40.96 -20.28 20.16
CA THR A 40 -39.53 -20.20 20.51
C THR A 40 -38.82 -19.31 19.49
N LEU A 41 -38.43 -18.11 19.89
CA LEU A 41 -37.72 -17.15 19.05
C LEU A 41 -36.21 -17.41 19.18
N VAL A 42 -35.64 -18.14 18.22
CA VAL A 42 -34.18 -18.31 18.09
C VAL A 42 -33.62 -17.01 17.50
N LEU A 43 -33.00 -16.17 18.33
CA LEU A 43 -32.19 -15.05 17.85
C LEU A 43 -30.89 -15.60 17.24
N THR A 44 -30.86 -15.77 15.92
CA THR A 44 -29.60 -15.86 15.18
C THR A 44 -28.98 -14.46 15.13
N ALA A 45 -27.91 -14.24 15.88
CA ALA A 45 -27.07 -13.06 15.71
C ALA A 45 -26.47 -13.11 14.30
N ALA A 46 -26.94 -12.23 13.41
CA ALA A 46 -26.31 -12.02 12.12
C ALA A 46 -24.90 -11.48 12.37
N GLN A 47 -23.88 -12.32 12.15
CA GLN A 47 -22.52 -11.83 12.04
C GLN A 47 -22.45 -10.97 10.79
N VAL A 48 -22.41 -9.65 10.96
CA VAL A 48 -22.10 -8.72 9.87
C VAL A 48 -20.70 -9.09 9.38
N PRO A 49 -20.53 -9.55 8.12
CA PRO A 49 -19.20 -9.82 7.60
C PRO A 49 -18.44 -8.49 7.66
N ALA A 50 -17.26 -8.51 8.28
CA ALA A 50 -16.36 -7.37 8.25
C ALA A 50 -16.13 -7.03 6.77
N THR A 51 -16.63 -5.88 6.33
CA THR A 51 -16.36 -5.35 5.01
C THR A 51 -14.85 -5.19 4.89
N GLN A 52 -14.21 -6.07 4.15
CA GLN A 52 -12.83 -5.88 3.74
C GLN A 52 -12.78 -4.53 3.01
N GLN A 53 -12.07 -3.56 3.59
CA GLN A 53 -11.80 -2.29 2.91
C GLN A 53 -11.27 -2.64 1.52
N PRO A 54 -11.83 -2.06 0.43
CA PRO A 54 -11.34 -2.34 -0.91
C PRO A 54 -9.84 -2.10 -0.94
N GLN A 55 -9.09 -3.08 -1.43
CA GLN A 55 -7.63 -3.01 -1.47
C GLN A 55 -7.25 -1.77 -2.28
N ARG A 56 -6.49 -0.85 -1.67
CA ARG A 56 -6.03 0.37 -2.33
C ARG A 56 -5.42 0.04 -3.69
N PHE A 57 -5.77 0.82 -4.71
CA PHE A 57 -5.38 0.53 -6.09
C PHE A 57 -3.86 0.41 -6.25
N ASP A 58 -3.10 1.25 -5.53
CA ASP A 58 -1.64 1.16 -5.49
C ASP A 58 -1.09 -0.23 -5.15
N TYR A 59 -1.74 -1.02 -4.28
CA TYR A 59 -1.26 -2.36 -3.95
C TYR A 59 -1.44 -3.37 -5.09
N GLN A 60 -2.34 -3.10 -6.02
CA GLN A 60 -2.61 -4.00 -7.15
C GLN A 60 -1.64 -3.77 -8.31
N VAL A 61 -1.10 -2.55 -8.44
CA VAL A 61 -0.24 -2.15 -9.57
C VAL A 61 1.24 -2.05 -9.20
N ARG A 62 1.56 -1.68 -7.95
CA ARG A 62 2.93 -1.28 -7.54
C ARG A 62 3.98 -2.35 -7.82
N ALA A 63 3.68 -3.61 -7.49
CA ALA A 63 4.67 -4.68 -7.57
C ALA A 63 5.07 -4.95 -9.03
N ASP A 64 4.08 -5.08 -9.91
CA ASP A 64 4.30 -5.33 -11.33
C ASP A 64 4.93 -4.13 -12.03
N PHE A 65 4.50 -2.91 -11.66
CA PHE A 65 5.11 -1.68 -12.15
C PHE A 65 6.61 -1.63 -11.84
N PHE A 66 7.00 -1.83 -10.58
CA PHE A 66 8.42 -1.73 -10.21
C PHE A 66 9.25 -2.89 -10.77
N ALA A 67 8.69 -4.10 -10.89
CA ALA A 67 9.35 -5.17 -11.64
C ALA A 67 9.56 -4.78 -13.11
N GLY A 68 8.58 -4.13 -13.72
CA GLY A 68 8.67 -3.53 -15.05
C GLY A 68 9.80 -2.51 -15.18
N VAL A 69 9.91 -1.58 -14.24
CA VAL A 69 11.02 -0.61 -14.19
C VAL A 69 12.38 -1.31 -14.01
N ALA A 70 12.40 -2.48 -13.39
CA ALA A 70 13.59 -3.33 -13.27
C ALA A 70 13.95 -4.13 -14.54
N GLY A 71 13.11 -4.08 -15.58
CA GLY A 71 13.30 -4.75 -16.86
C GLY A 71 12.35 -5.93 -17.12
N ASP A 72 11.42 -6.24 -16.22
CA ASP A 72 10.38 -7.26 -16.47
C ASP A 72 9.21 -6.67 -17.27
N GLU A 73 9.41 -6.58 -18.59
CA GLU A 73 8.42 -5.99 -19.51
C GLU A 73 7.05 -6.69 -19.47
N ALA A 74 6.98 -7.98 -19.12
CA ALA A 74 5.70 -8.68 -18.99
C ALA A 74 4.89 -8.11 -17.82
N ARG A 75 5.53 -7.93 -16.66
CA ARG A 75 4.91 -7.30 -15.49
C ARG A 75 4.61 -5.83 -15.71
N MET A 76 5.46 -5.11 -16.47
CA MET A 76 5.10 -3.75 -16.89
C MET A 76 3.79 -3.74 -17.69
N ASN A 77 3.61 -4.68 -18.62
CA ASN A 77 2.37 -4.78 -19.40
C ASN A 77 1.16 -5.11 -18.51
N GLU A 78 1.29 -6.04 -17.56
CA GLU A 78 0.20 -6.37 -16.61
C GLU A 78 -0.24 -5.15 -15.79
N ALA A 79 0.72 -4.35 -15.29
CA ALA A 79 0.44 -3.12 -14.57
C ALA A 79 -0.30 -2.09 -15.44
N MET A 80 0.12 -1.94 -16.70
CA MET A 80 -0.50 -1.01 -17.65
C MET A 80 -1.91 -1.46 -18.05
N ASP A 81 -2.10 -2.75 -18.34
CA ASP A 81 -3.40 -3.33 -18.69
C ASP A 81 -4.43 -3.19 -17.56
N LEU A 82 -3.98 -3.33 -16.30
CA LEU A 82 -4.84 -3.06 -15.14
C LEU A 82 -5.28 -1.59 -15.10
N CYS A 83 -4.36 -0.66 -15.32
CA CYS A 83 -4.70 0.77 -15.35
C CYS A 83 -5.66 1.09 -16.50
N GLU A 84 -5.42 0.55 -17.69
CA GLU A 84 -6.27 0.76 -18.87
C GLU A 84 -7.69 0.23 -18.67
N ARG A 85 -7.85 -0.99 -18.14
CA ARG A 85 -9.18 -1.53 -17.80
C ARG A 85 -9.89 -0.67 -16.77
N THR A 86 -9.18 -0.23 -15.73
CA THR A 86 -9.75 0.63 -14.69
C THR A 86 -10.18 1.99 -15.23
N LEU A 87 -9.42 2.56 -16.17
CA LEU A 87 -9.75 3.83 -16.81
C LEU A 87 -10.87 3.69 -17.85
N ALA A 88 -11.02 2.53 -18.48
CA ALA A 88 -12.15 2.25 -19.35
C ALA A 88 -13.48 2.19 -18.56
N GLU A 89 -13.45 1.60 -17.36
CA GLU A 89 -14.61 1.56 -16.45
C GLU A 89 -14.86 2.91 -15.76
N ASN A 90 -13.80 3.61 -15.37
CA ASN A 90 -13.85 4.93 -14.74
C ASN A 90 -12.73 5.84 -15.24
N PRO A 91 -13.00 6.67 -16.27
CA PRO A 91 -12.01 7.58 -16.84
C PRO A 91 -11.47 8.64 -15.88
N LYS A 92 -12.10 8.83 -14.72
CA LYS A 92 -11.67 9.77 -13.67
C LYS A 92 -11.05 9.07 -12.46
N HIS A 93 -10.68 7.79 -12.59
CA HIS A 93 -9.98 7.07 -11.52
C HIS A 93 -8.54 7.59 -11.36
N ALA A 94 -8.32 8.51 -10.42
CA ALA A 94 -7.06 9.24 -10.29
C ALA A 94 -5.82 8.34 -10.08
N GLU A 95 -5.91 7.27 -9.27
CA GLU A 95 -4.75 6.37 -9.06
C GLU A 95 -4.37 5.60 -10.33
N ALA A 96 -5.32 4.97 -11.02
CA ALA A 96 -5.07 4.33 -12.32
C ALA A 96 -4.49 5.31 -13.34
N MET A 97 -4.97 6.56 -13.37
CA MET A 97 -4.47 7.60 -14.26
C MET A 97 -3.00 7.94 -13.98
N VAL A 98 -2.62 8.10 -12.70
CA VAL A 98 -1.22 8.41 -12.37
C VAL A 98 -0.28 7.25 -12.65
N TRP A 99 -0.70 6.01 -12.37
CA TRP A 99 0.13 4.83 -12.58
C TRP A 99 0.31 4.54 -14.08
N HIS A 100 -0.75 4.71 -14.88
CA HIS A 100 -0.66 4.65 -16.33
C HIS A 100 0.30 5.74 -16.87
N GLY A 101 0.14 6.98 -16.41
CA GLY A 101 1.01 8.10 -16.79
C GLY A 101 2.47 7.84 -16.38
N ALA A 102 2.71 7.27 -15.21
CA ALA A 102 4.05 6.89 -14.76
C ALA A 102 4.67 5.80 -15.66
N GLY A 103 3.89 4.82 -16.11
CA GLY A 103 4.38 3.77 -17.01
C GLY A 103 4.70 4.31 -18.40
N ALA A 104 3.86 5.21 -18.91
CA ALA A 104 4.15 5.96 -20.13
C ALA A 104 5.43 6.81 -20.00
N PHE A 105 5.69 7.40 -18.83
CA PHE A 105 6.92 8.17 -18.57
C PHE A 105 8.16 7.28 -18.62
N VAL A 106 8.11 6.08 -18.02
CA VAL A 106 9.21 5.10 -18.07
C VAL A 106 9.48 4.68 -19.52
N ARG A 107 8.43 4.33 -20.27
CA ARG A 107 8.54 3.96 -21.69
C ARG A 107 9.06 5.12 -22.55
N ALA A 108 8.71 6.36 -22.23
CA ALA A 108 9.28 7.53 -22.90
C ALA A 108 10.80 7.59 -22.71
N GLY A 109 11.28 7.39 -21.48
CA GLY A 109 12.72 7.30 -21.18
C GLY A 109 13.42 6.20 -21.97
N GLN A 110 12.82 5.01 -22.04
CA GLN A 110 13.35 3.90 -22.84
C GLN A 110 13.40 4.23 -24.34
N ALA A 111 12.38 4.90 -24.88
CA ALA A 111 12.37 5.33 -26.28
C ALA A 111 13.46 6.36 -26.58
N PHE A 112 13.63 7.37 -25.71
CA PHE A 112 14.72 8.34 -25.84
C PHE A 112 16.11 7.68 -25.78
N GLN A 113 16.31 6.71 -24.88
CA GLN A 113 17.56 5.94 -24.80
C GLN A 113 17.87 5.16 -26.08
N LYS A 114 16.84 4.72 -26.80
CA LYS A 114 16.96 4.03 -28.10
C LYS A 114 17.07 5.00 -29.29
N GLY A 115 17.03 6.32 -29.05
CA GLY A 115 17.07 7.35 -30.10
C GLY A 115 15.74 7.60 -30.82
N ASP A 116 14.64 6.99 -30.37
CA ASP A 116 13.31 7.24 -30.93
C ASP A 116 12.69 8.48 -30.29
N MET A 117 13.10 9.64 -30.78
CA MET A 117 12.65 10.94 -30.27
C MET A 117 11.15 11.18 -30.47
N ALA A 118 10.57 10.62 -31.53
CA ALA A 118 9.15 10.80 -31.85
C ALA A 118 8.27 10.02 -30.88
N ALA A 119 8.54 8.73 -30.69
CA ALA A 119 7.81 7.92 -29.72
C ALA A 119 8.04 8.42 -28.29
N GLY A 120 9.30 8.75 -27.95
CA GLY A 120 9.64 9.31 -26.64
C GLY A 120 8.87 10.60 -26.34
N GLY A 121 8.79 11.53 -27.29
CA GLY A 121 8.06 12.78 -27.14
C GLY A 121 6.55 12.57 -26.94
N GLN A 122 5.93 11.68 -27.73
CA GLN A 122 4.50 11.38 -27.59
C GLN A 122 4.18 10.74 -26.23
N LEU A 123 4.96 9.73 -25.82
CA LEU A 123 4.80 9.05 -24.54
C LEU A 123 5.01 10.02 -23.38
N PHE A 124 6.04 10.87 -23.44
CA PHE A 124 6.30 11.89 -22.42
C PHE A 124 5.14 12.88 -22.30
N GLY A 125 4.62 13.39 -23.43
CA GLY A 125 3.48 14.31 -23.43
C GLY A 125 2.24 13.69 -22.79
N ARG A 126 1.91 12.44 -23.16
CA ARG A 126 0.82 11.68 -22.55
C ARG A 126 1.03 11.47 -21.05
N ALA A 127 2.22 11.02 -20.66
CA ALA A 127 2.59 10.76 -19.28
C ALA A 127 2.40 12.00 -18.40
N MET A 128 2.93 13.15 -18.82
CA MET A 128 2.80 14.39 -18.09
C MET A 128 1.35 14.86 -18.00
N LYS A 129 0.57 14.72 -19.08
CA LYS A 129 -0.85 15.07 -19.07
C LYS A 129 -1.61 14.22 -18.05
N GLU A 130 -1.51 12.89 -18.13
CA GLU A 130 -2.23 11.98 -17.25
C GLU A 130 -1.84 12.16 -15.78
N MET A 131 -0.55 12.26 -15.48
CA MET A 131 -0.09 12.49 -14.10
C MET A 131 -0.54 13.85 -13.55
N ASN A 132 -0.59 14.90 -14.37
CA ASN A 132 -1.09 16.21 -13.95
C ASN A 132 -2.60 16.20 -13.74
N ASP A 133 -3.36 15.57 -14.65
CA ASP A 133 -4.81 15.43 -14.53
C ASP A 133 -5.18 14.60 -13.29
N ALA A 134 -4.42 13.54 -12.98
CA ALA A 134 -4.61 12.76 -11.75
C ALA A 134 -4.43 13.60 -10.48
N VAL A 135 -3.40 14.45 -10.43
CA VAL A 135 -3.19 15.39 -9.32
C VAL A 135 -4.33 16.41 -9.24
N ALA A 136 -4.81 16.93 -10.38
CA ALA A 136 -5.94 17.85 -10.40
C ALA A 136 -7.24 17.19 -9.91
N LEU A 137 -7.46 15.91 -10.20
CA LEU A 137 -8.62 15.14 -9.76
C LEU A 137 -8.59 14.80 -8.26
N ALA A 138 -7.40 14.53 -7.72
CA ALA A 138 -7.23 14.11 -6.34
C ALA A 138 -5.98 14.73 -5.70
N PRO A 139 -5.98 16.05 -5.44
CA PRO A 139 -4.78 16.79 -5.03
C PRO A 139 -4.26 16.38 -3.66
N ASP A 140 -5.12 15.81 -2.80
CA ASP A 140 -4.78 15.40 -1.43
C ASP A 140 -4.65 13.89 -1.28
N ASN A 141 -4.56 13.12 -2.38
CA ASN A 141 -4.43 11.67 -2.32
C ASN A 141 -2.95 11.23 -2.38
N PRO A 142 -2.37 10.68 -1.30
CA PRO A 142 -1.00 10.15 -1.33
C PRO A 142 -0.80 9.03 -2.37
N GLY A 143 -1.84 8.24 -2.67
CA GLY A 143 -1.84 7.24 -3.73
C GLY A 143 -1.66 7.82 -5.14
N VAL A 144 -1.85 9.14 -5.30
CA VAL A 144 -1.58 9.88 -6.54
C VAL A 144 -0.24 10.61 -6.48
N LEU A 145 -0.01 11.35 -5.40
CA LEU A 145 1.17 12.22 -5.27
C LEU A 145 2.48 11.43 -5.18
N ILE A 146 2.47 10.32 -4.42
CA ILE A 146 3.69 9.52 -4.19
C ILE A 146 4.21 8.90 -5.49
N PRO A 147 3.44 8.11 -6.26
CA PRO A 147 3.96 7.48 -7.48
C PRO A 147 4.39 8.50 -8.54
N ARG A 148 3.68 9.63 -8.69
CA ARG A 148 4.09 10.72 -9.58
C ARG A 148 5.46 11.28 -9.20
N ALA A 149 5.65 11.62 -7.93
CA ALA A 149 6.94 12.16 -7.49
C ALA A 149 8.07 11.13 -7.60
N ALA A 150 7.82 9.87 -7.24
CA ALA A 150 8.81 8.80 -7.35
C ALA A 150 9.31 8.64 -8.81
N VAL A 151 8.40 8.55 -9.79
CA VAL A 151 8.80 8.35 -11.19
C VAL A 151 9.52 9.59 -11.76
N LEU A 152 9.09 10.79 -11.37
CA LEU A 152 9.76 12.03 -11.77
C LEU A 152 11.18 12.11 -11.19
N PHE A 153 11.38 11.75 -9.92
CA PHE A 153 12.72 11.72 -9.33
C PHE A 153 13.65 10.76 -10.05
N GLU A 154 13.17 9.54 -10.34
CA GLU A 154 13.97 8.51 -11.00
C GLU A 154 14.29 8.86 -12.46
N GLY A 155 13.28 9.22 -13.27
CA GLY A 155 13.53 9.50 -14.69
C GLY A 155 14.33 10.78 -14.95
N THR A 156 14.45 11.67 -13.96
CA THR A 156 15.27 12.89 -14.07
C THR A 156 16.72 12.68 -13.65
N ARG A 157 17.12 11.49 -13.16
CA ARG A 157 18.50 11.24 -12.68
C ARG A 157 19.56 11.40 -13.78
N ALA A 158 19.23 11.00 -15.01
CA ALA A 158 20.13 11.05 -16.16
C ALA A 158 19.95 12.33 -17.01
N MET A 159 19.04 13.22 -16.63
CA MET A 159 18.77 14.45 -17.38
C MET A 159 19.78 15.55 -17.00
N PRO A 160 20.11 16.46 -17.93
CA PRO A 160 20.83 17.69 -17.58
C PRO A 160 20.11 18.47 -16.47
N PRO A 161 20.83 19.08 -15.50
CA PRO A 161 20.21 19.73 -14.35
C PRO A 161 19.14 20.76 -14.70
N ASP A 162 19.37 21.59 -15.72
CA ASP A 162 18.41 22.63 -16.13
C ASP A 162 17.14 22.03 -16.74
N THR A 163 17.26 20.94 -17.51
CA THR A 163 16.12 20.19 -18.04
C THR A 163 15.35 19.47 -16.93
N ALA A 164 16.07 18.92 -15.94
CA ALA A 164 15.48 18.18 -14.82
C ALA A 164 14.75 19.08 -13.82
N ARG A 165 15.24 20.31 -13.62
CA ARG A 165 14.81 21.25 -12.57
C ARG A 165 13.28 21.35 -12.41
N PRO A 166 12.47 21.67 -13.45
CA PRO A 166 11.03 21.81 -13.28
C PRO A 166 10.33 20.51 -12.83
N LEU A 167 10.82 19.36 -13.29
CA LEU A 167 10.28 18.05 -12.90
C LEU A 167 10.66 17.70 -11.45
N VAL A 168 11.88 18.03 -11.03
CA VAL A 168 12.34 17.85 -9.65
C VAL A 168 11.60 18.78 -8.71
N GLU A 169 11.36 20.04 -9.07
CA GLU A 169 10.55 20.98 -8.28
C GLU A 169 9.14 20.46 -8.07
N SER A 170 8.52 19.97 -9.15
CA SER A 170 7.20 19.35 -9.13
C SER A 170 7.15 18.07 -8.24
N ALA A 171 8.18 17.22 -8.30
CA ALA A 171 8.27 16.03 -7.45
C ALA A 171 8.43 16.37 -5.97
N VAL A 172 9.30 17.35 -5.65
CA VAL A 172 9.47 17.87 -4.29
C VAL A 172 8.16 18.43 -3.75
N ALA A 173 7.43 19.23 -4.54
CA ALA A 173 6.15 19.79 -4.12
C ALA A 173 5.11 18.71 -3.76
N ASN A 174 5.05 17.63 -4.53
CA ASN A 174 4.18 16.48 -4.22
C ASN A 174 4.57 15.80 -2.90
N TYR A 175 5.86 15.53 -2.68
CA TYR A 175 6.31 14.91 -1.43
C TYR A 175 6.14 15.85 -0.22
N GLU A 176 6.31 17.16 -0.38
CA GLU A 176 6.05 18.14 0.69
C GLU A 176 4.57 18.10 1.09
N HIS A 177 3.66 18.07 0.10
CA HIS A 177 2.24 17.94 0.36
C HIS A 177 1.86 16.60 1.02
N VAL A 178 2.49 15.50 0.59
CA VAL A 178 2.30 14.18 1.24
C VAL A 178 2.76 14.23 2.71
N LEU A 179 3.88 14.89 3.00
CA LEU A 179 4.37 15.03 4.36
C LEU A 179 3.35 15.78 5.24
N ASP A 180 2.70 16.82 4.71
CA ASP A 180 1.65 17.57 5.41
C ASP A 180 0.39 16.71 5.64
N ILE A 181 -0.08 16.01 4.60
CA ILE A 181 -1.23 15.08 4.69
C ILE A 181 -0.97 13.98 5.73
N GLN A 182 0.25 13.45 5.77
CA GLN A 182 0.63 12.35 6.65
C GLN A 182 1.05 12.81 8.04
N ALA A 183 1.21 14.10 8.30
CA ALA A 183 1.66 14.61 9.60
C ALA A 183 0.84 14.06 10.79
N PRO A 184 -0.51 13.95 10.73
CA PRO A 184 -1.30 13.39 11.84
C PRO A 184 -1.03 11.91 12.11
N ILE A 185 -0.61 11.14 11.10
CA ILE A 185 -0.35 9.70 11.19
C ILE A 185 1.14 9.35 11.17
N TRP A 186 2.02 10.36 11.16
CA TRP A 186 3.46 10.18 11.08
C TRP A 186 4.04 9.16 12.09
N PRO A 187 3.59 9.15 13.37
CA PRO A 187 4.09 8.17 14.34
C PRO A 187 3.72 6.72 14.01
N THR A 188 2.64 6.49 13.26
CA THR A 188 2.16 5.14 12.91
C THR A 188 2.75 4.61 11.61
N LEU A 189 3.43 5.46 10.83
CA LEU A 189 4.09 5.02 9.60
C LEU A 189 5.32 4.17 9.92
N GLY A 190 5.56 3.11 9.14
CA GLY A 190 6.78 2.33 9.22
C GLY A 190 8.00 3.07 8.68
N ASP A 191 9.19 2.67 9.13
CA ASP A 191 10.47 3.29 8.75
C ASP A 191 10.73 3.28 7.24
N HIS A 192 10.26 2.26 6.52
CA HIS A 192 10.35 2.25 5.06
C HIS A 192 9.62 3.46 4.45
N ALA A 193 8.35 3.65 4.77
CA ALA A 193 7.54 4.75 4.22
C ALA A 193 8.09 6.13 4.63
N ARG A 194 8.46 6.30 5.91
CA ARG A 194 9.06 7.55 6.40
C ARG A 194 10.39 7.84 5.71
N GLY A 195 11.24 6.82 5.58
CA GLY A 195 12.57 6.96 5.00
C GLY A 195 12.54 7.27 3.51
N GLU A 196 11.70 6.62 2.71
CA GLU A 196 11.56 6.93 1.28
C GLU A 196 11.09 8.37 1.05
N LEU A 197 10.07 8.83 1.80
CA LEU A 197 9.56 10.18 1.68
C LEU A 197 10.62 11.23 2.04
N LEU A 198 11.26 11.06 3.20
CA LEU A 198 12.30 12.00 3.67
C LEU A 198 13.53 11.97 2.77
N PHE A 199 13.89 10.80 2.23
CA PHE A 199 15.02 10.70 1.30
C PHE A 199 14.74 11.46 0.01
N GLY A 200 13.57 11.28 -0.61
CA GLY A 200 13.23 12.01 -1.83
C GLY A 200 13.14 13.52 -1.62
N LEU A 201 12.62 13.97 -0.47
CA LEU A 201 12.62 15.39 -0.09
C LEU A 201 14.03 15.96 0.05
N ALA A 202 14.91 15.20 0.71
CA ALA A 202 16.30 15.60 0.92
C ALA A 202 17.09 15.61 -0.39
N GLU A 203 17.00 14.53 -1.17
CA GLU A 203 17.63 14.39 -2.48
C GLU A 203 17.16 15.48 -3.44
N GLY A 204 15.83 15.67 -3.58
CA GLY A 204 15.25 16.68 -4.44
C GLY A 204 15.70 18.08 -4.05
N SER A 205 15.70 18.39 -2.75
CA SER A 205 16.23 19.67 -2.24
C SER A 205 17.70 19.86 -2.59
N ALA A 206 18.54 18.83 -2.44
CA ALA A 206 19.96 18.90 -2.78
C ALA A 206 20.18 19.13 -4.28
N ARG A 207 19.44 18.42 -5.15
CA ARG A 207 19.49 18.58 -6.61
C ARG A 207 19.06 19.99 -7.06
N LEU A 208 18.22 20.66 -6.28
CA LEU A 208 17.80 22.04 -6.52
C LEU A 208 18.72 23.10 -5.91
N GLY A 209 19.83 22.69 -5.28
CA GLY A 209 20.77 23.58 -4.59
C GLY A 209 20.26 24.09 -3.23
N ARG A 210 19.16 23.55 -2.70
CA ARG A 210 18.54 23.94 -1.43
C ARG A 210 19.19 23.16 -0.27
N LEU A 211 20.51 23.31 -0.10
CA LEU A 211 21.33 22.43 0.74
C LEU A 211 20.92 22.43 2.23
N ASP A 212 20.52 23.57 2.78
CA ASP A 212 20.04 23.64 4.16
C ASP A 212 18.74 22.85 4.35
N LYS A 213 17.84 22.90 3.35
CA LYS A 213 16.60 22.12 3.36
C LYS A 213 16.88 20.63 3.22
N ALA A 214 17.82 20.26 2.35
CA ALA A 214 18.27 18.89 2.19
C ALA A 214 18.84 18.32 3.51
N ARG A 215 19.73 19.07 4.16
CA ARG A 215 20.33 18.69 5.45
C ARG A 215 19.27 18.40 6.50
N ARG A 216 18.29 19.30 6.67
CA ARG A 216 17.19 19.10 7.64
C ARG A 216 16.40 17.83 7.39
N TYR A 217 16.11 17.49 6.13
CA TYR A 217 15.40 16.26 5.81
C TYR A 217 16.26 15.01 6.01
N PHE A 218 17.55 15.05 5.70
CA PHE A 218 18.46 13.92 6.00
C PHE A 218 18.63 13.68 7.49
N GLU A 219 18.78 14.73 8.30
CA GLU A 219 18.82 14.63 9.76
C GLU A 219 17.52 14.06 10.31
N ARG A 220 16.37 14.52 9.80
CA ARG A 220 15.06 13.97 10.16
C ARG A 220 14.93 12.52 9.74
N LEU A 221 15.48 12.10 8.60
CA LEU A 221 15.44 10.71 8.15
C LEU A 221 16.15 9.80 9.15
N ILE A 222 17.38 10.14 9.54
CA ILE A 222 18.17 9.37 10.50
C ILE A 222 17.43 9.27 11.85
N LYS A 223 16.77 10.36 12.27
CA LYS A 223 16.02 10.41 13.53
C LYS A 223 14.70 9.63 13.49
N ASP A 224 13.87 9.88 12.48
CA ASP A 224 12.48 9.42 12.42
C ASP A 224 12.36 8.03 11.76
N ALA A 225 13.36 7.59 11.00
CA ALA A 225 13.37 6.32 10.29
C ALA A 225 14.75 5.64 10.32
N PRO A 226 15.35 5.41 11.51
CA PRO A 226 16.73 4.93 11.65
C PRO A 226 16.95 3.53 11.05
N THR A 227 15.89 2.71 10.94
CA THR A 227 15.99 1.36 10.35
C THR A 227 15.65 1.32 8.86
N SER A 228 15.35 2.48 8.26
CA SER A 228 15.11 2.56 6.82
C SER A 228 16.37 2.20 6.02
N GLY A 229 16.17 1.52 4.89
CA GLY A 229 17.24 1.29 3.91
C GLY A 229 17.87 2.58 3.34
N GLN A 230 17.23 3.74 3.56
CA GLN A 230 17.74 5.05 3.15
C GLN A 230 18.63 5.73 4.22
N ALA A 231 18.63 5.28 5.47
CA ALA A 231 19.41 5.89 6.54
C ALA A 231 20.92 5.94 6.26
N PRO A 232 21.56 4.86 5.76
CA PRO A 232 22.98 4.91 5.42
C PRO A 232 23.31 5.94 4.33
N LYS A 233 22.40 6.17 3.38
CA LYS A 233 22.58 7.18 2.33
C LYS A 233 22.48 8.60 2.88
N ALA A 234 21.59 8.83 3.84
CA ALA A 234 21.48 10.10 4.55
C ALA A 234 22.76 10.42 5.33
N GLU A 235 23.30 9.44 6.07
CA GLU A 235 24.57 9.58 6.80
C GLU A 235 25.75 9.86 5.87
N GLN A 236 25.81 9.17 4.73
CA GLN A 236 26.82 9.43 3.70
C GLN A 236 26.72 10.86 3.15
N TRP A 237 25.51 11.36 2.88
CA TRP A 237 25.36 12.74 2.42
C TRP A 237 25.76 13.75 3.50
N ILE A 238 25.38 13.54 4.76
CA ILE A 238 25.72 14.43 5.88
C ILE A 238 27.24 14.56 6.06
N SER A 239 27.97 13.46 5.90
CA SER A 239 29.43 13.41 6.05
C SER A 239 30.20 13.95 4.83
N THR A 240 29.67 13.78 3.61
CA THR A 240 30.42 14.09 2.38
C THR A 240 29.88 15.27 1.58
N GLY A 241 28.66 15.72 1.87
CA GLY A 241 27.91 16.69 1.08
C GLY A 241 27.49 16.19 -0.32
N THR A 242 27.76 14.93 -0.63
CA THR A 242 27.56 14.37 -1.98
C THR A 242 26.42 13.36 -1.96
N LEU A 243 25.50 13.46 -2.93
CA LEU A 243 24.44 12.47 -3.09
C LEU A 243 25.06 11.13 -3.49
N PRO A 244 24.73 10.04 -2.78
CA PRO A 244 25.19 8.72 -3.18
C PRO A 244 24.78 8.43 -4.62
N LYS A 245 25.68 7.85 -5.40
CA LYS A 245 25.34 7.38 -6.74
C LYS A 245 24.20 6.37 -6.61
N SER A 246 23.15 6.54 -7.41
CA SER A 246 22.10 5.53 -7.51
C SER A 246 22.71 4.30 -8.20
N ASN A 247 22.79 3.18 -7.48
CA ASN A 247 23.33 1.91 -7.98
C ASN A 247 22.25 1.12 -8.77
N GLY A 248 21.33 1.82 -9.44
CA GLY A 248 20.09 1.28 -9.97
C GLY A 248 18.85 1.90 -9.32
N THR A 249 17.67 1.62 -9.89
CA THR A 249 16.39 2.24 -9.53
C THR A 249 16.12 2.07 -8.03
N SER A 250 16.10 3.18 -7.31
CA SER A 250 16.07 3.17 -5.84
C SER A 250 14.84 2.45 -5.25
N CYS A 251 13.73 2.42 -6.00
CA CYS A 251 12.48 1.73 -5.64
C CYS A 251 12.52 0.22 -5.93
N VAL A 252 13.30 -0.23 -6.92
CA VAL A 252 13.33 -1.64 -7.38
C VAL A 252 13.97 -2.55 -6.34
N GLY A 253 15.00 -2.08 -5.63
CA GLY A 253 15.68 -2.88 -4.60
C GLY A 253 14.79 -3.27 -3.42
N CYS A 254 13.70 -2.51 -3.17
CA CYS A 254 12.79 -2.71 -2.05
C CYS A 254 11.49 -3.46 -2.43
N HIS A 255 11.25 -3.72 -3.72
CA HIS A 255 10.01 -4.31 -4.24
C HIS A 255 10.26 -5.51 -5.17
N LYS A 256 11.34 -6.26 -4.93
CA LYS A 256 11.60 -7.55 -5.57
C LYS A 256 10.72 -8.66 -4.99
#